data_AF-A0A2D5UYS5-F1
#
_entry.id   AF-A0A2D5UYS5-F1
#
_cell.length_a   1.000
_cell.length_b   1.000
_cell.length_c   1.000
_cell.angle_alpha   90.00
_cell.angle_beta   90.00
_cell.angle_gamma   90.00
#
_symmetry.space_group_name_H-M   'P 1'
#
loop_
_entity.id
_entity.type
_entity.pdbx_description
1 polymer ?
#
loop_
_entity_poly.entity_id
_entity_poly.type
_entity_poly.pdbx_seq_one_letter_code
_entity_poly.pdbx_strand_id
1 'polypeptide(L)'
;MFSRTGQIGQVIITVFILIVVVGLLFFGYFAIKDVGETKESVDIVKLENDLELATQAQVGKFGSIETKSFYVPSAIEEVCFVDMNFRYDLWDERDKIPELFEEYGIVGSAVESGVEENVFLFSKSGLEESFVIEGFSLPCPWFGCVKSNHGRVELELKGVKDYTELGFDDWNDNHALCNEPPVAVIRYEPDLVTLNTGEVTLYGDRSSDPEGGELRYLWEIVVPAGPTLSNDQEVVATFTPLMEVDHKIKLTVWDEFDEFDEEVVVIPVSDCDLRSVNAFDTPVTTYTPSVLPITRLSNSITFIEKVKRIEGGEMWVRTEGELVEVPAEAEYDVVLTTDLS
;
A
#
# COMPACT_ATOMS: atom_id res chain seq x y z
N MET A 1 60.18 -15.68 81.72
CA MET A 1 58.72 -15.59 81.90
C MET A 1 58.24 -14.44 81.01
N PHE A 2 57.97 -14.72 79.73
CA PHE A 2 57.60 -13.68 78.76
C PHE A 2 56.13 -13.27 78.97
N SER A 3 55.90 -11.97 79.08
CA SER A 3 54.61 -11.36 79.40
C SER A 3 53.56 -11.69 78.32
N ARG A 4 52.52 -12.44 78.72
CA ARG A 4 51.31 -12.70 77.91
C ARG A 4 50.40 -11.47 77.75
N THR A 5 50.69 -10.38 78.46
CA THR A 5 49.89 -9.14 78.46
C THR A 5 50.08 -8.30 77.19
N GLY A 6 51.21 -8.42 76.48
CA GLY A 6 51.41 -7.74 75.19
C GLY A 6 50.71 -8.41 74.01
N GLN A 7 50.55 -9.74 74.04
CA GLN A 7 49.85 -10.50 72.99
C GLN A 7 48.35 -10.27 73.02
N ILE A 8 47.73 -10.17 74.21
CA ILE A 8 46.28 -9.94 74.33
C ILE A 8 45.90 -8.56 73.76
N GLY A 9 46.72 -7.53 73.99
CA GLY A 9 46.50 -6.19 73.42
C GLY A 9 46.60 -6.16 71.89
N GLN A 10 47.59 -6.84 71.31
CA GLN A 10 47.70 -6.94 69.85
C GLN A 10 46.57 -7.73 69.20
N VAL A 11 46.09 -8.80 69.84
CA VAL A 11 44.95 -9.58 69.34
C VAL A 11 43.67 -8.75 69.34
N ILE A 12 43.40 -7.99 70.40
CA ILE A 12 42.21 -7.11 70.46
C ILE A 12 42.26 -6.01 69.39
N ILE A 13 43.42 -5.37 69.20
CA ILE A 13 43.59 -4.35 68.16
C ILE A 13 43.40 -4.94 66.76
N THR A 14 43.96 -6.13 66.50
CA THR A 14 43.83 -6.80 65.20
C THR A 14 42.38 -7.17 64.90
N VAL A 15 41.65 -7.69 65.89
CA VAL A 15 40.22 -8.00 65.75
C VAL A 15 39.41 -6.74 65.48
N PHE A 16 39.70 -5.64 66.18
CA PHE A 16 39.01 -4.36 65.95
C PHE A 16 39.26 -3.82 64.53
N ILE A 17 40.51 -3.84 64.06
CA ILE A 17 40.86 -3.44 62.69
C ILE A 17 40.12 -4.31 61.68
N LEU A 18 40.07 -5.63 61.90
CA LEU A 18 39.37 -6.55 61.00
C LEU A 18 37.88 -6.25 60.93
N ILE A 19 37.23 -5.96 62.06
CA ILE A 19 35.82 -5.57 62.10
C ILE A 19 35.59 -4.26 61.33
N VAL A 20 36.46 -3.27 61.51
CA VAL A 20 36.37 -1.98 60.80
C VAL A 20 36.56 -2.19 59.29
N VAL A 21 37.54 -2.99 58.87
CA VAL A 21 37.81 -3.28 57.46
C VAL A 21 36.64 -4.05 56.83
N VAL A 22 36.12 -5.08 57.50
CA VAL A 22 34.95 -5.84 57.01
C VAL A 22 33.73 -4.93 56.92
N GLY A 23 33.52 -4.05 57.90
CA GLY A 23 32.46 -3.04 57.86
C GLY A 23 32.62 -2.09 56.67
N LEU A 24 33.82 -1.55 56.45
CA LEU A 24 34.10 -0.66 55.32
C LEU A 24 33.90 -1.34 53.96
N LEU A 25 34.30 -2.61 53.83
CA LEU A 25 34.08 -3.39 52.61
C LEU A 25 32.59 -3.68 52.40
N PHE A 26 31.86 -4.03 53.45
CA PHE A 26 30.42 -4.27 53.39
C PHE A 26 29.65 -2.99 53.02
N PHE A 27 29.87 -1.89 53.74
CA PHE A 27 29.24 -0.60 53.44
C PHE A 27 29.65 -0.07 52.06
N GLY A 28 30.92 -0.21 51.68
CA GLY A 28 31.40 0.14 50.35
C GLY A 28 30.70 -0.67 49.26
N TYR A 29 30.55 -1.98 49.46
CA TYR A 29 29.84 -2.86 48.53
C TYR A 29 28.37 -2.48 48.37
N PHE A 30 27.63 -2.27 49.47
CA PHE A 30 26.22 -1.87 49.41
C PHE A 30 26.03 -0.49 48.79
N ALA A 31 26.86 0.50 49.15
CA ALA A 31 26.77 1.84 48.58
C ALA A 31 27.07 1.85 47.06
N ILE A 32 27.98 1.01 46.58
CA ILE A 32 28.28 0.90 45.14
C ILE A 32 27.14 0.18 44.40
N LYS A 33 26.52 -0.83 45.02
CA LYS A 33 25.39 -1.55 44.42
C LYS A 33 24.17 -0.64 44.23
N ASP A 34 23.75 0.09 45.26
CA ASP A 34 22.59 0.99 45.20
C ASP A 34 22.76 2.11 44.15
N VAL A 35 23.98 2.63 44.00
CA VAL A 35 24.30 3.64 42.97
C VAL A 35 24.24 3.06 41.55
N GLY A 36 24.56 1.77 41.39
CA GLY A 36 24.42 1.07 40.12
C GLY A 36 22.97 0.94 39.67
N GLU A 37 22.09 0.47 40.56
CA GLU A 37 20.65 0.32 40.30
C GLU A 37 19.99 1.69 40.01
N THR A 38 20.40 2.74 40.72
CA THR A 38 19.91 4.11 40.47
C THR A 38 20.33 4.65 39.10
N LYS A 39 21.53 4.27 38.61
CA LYS A 39 22.03 4.73 37.30
C LYS A 39 21.29 4.07 36.13
N GLU A 40 20.98 2.78 36.25
CA GLU A 40 20.26 2.02 35.22
C GLU A 40 18.85 2.55 35.01
N SER A 41 18.14 2.87 36.10
CA SER A 41 16.84 3.55 36.05
C SER A 41 16.91 4.93 35.36
N VAL A 42 17.98 5.70 35.58
CA VAL A 42 18.16 7.00 34.91
C VAL A 42 18.42 6.86 33.42
N ASP A 43 19.16 5.83 33.00
CA ASP A 43 19.44 5.58 31.58
C ASP A 43 18.15 5.13 30.84
N ILE A 44 17.24 4.39 31.50
CA ILE A 44 15.92 4.03 30.95
C ILE A 44 15.01 5.26 30.80
N VAL A 45 14.88 6.09 31.84
CA VAL A 45 14.10 7.34 31.77
C VAL A 45 14.61 8.26 30.66
N LYS A 46 15.92 8.27 30.42
CA LYS A 46 16.50 9.02 29.32
C LYS A 46 16.10 8.46 27.96
N LEU A 47 16.13 7.14 27.79
CA LEU A 47 15.67 6.48 26.56
C LEU A 47 14.20 6.79 26.27
N GLU A 48 13.33 6.66 27.27
CA GLU A 48 11.91 7.02 27.19
C GLU A 48 11.73 8.45 26.67
N ASN A 49 12.34 9.43 27.34
CA ASN A 49 12.26 10.83 26.92
C ASN A 49 12.88 11.08 25.52
N ASP A 50 13.98 10.40 25.19
CA ASP A 50 14.62 10.55 23.88
C ASP A 50 13.71 10.01 22.75
N LEU A 51 12.98 8.92 23.00
CA LEU A 51 11.97 8.34 22.10
C LEU A 51 10.77 9.28 21.95
N GLU A 52 10.17 9.75 23.05
CA GLU A 52 9.04 10.70 23.01
C GLU A 52 9.37 11.95 22.18
N LEU A 53 10.55 12.54 22.42
CA LEU A 53 10.98 13.72 21.68
C LEU A 53 11.21 13.41 20.19
N ALA A 54 11.65 12.20 19.86
CA ALA A 54 11.88 11.81 18.47
C ALA A 54 10.56 11.60 17.72
N THR A 55 9.60 10.90 18.33
CA THR A 55 8.28 10.66 17.72
C THR A 55 7.55 11.98 17.53
N GLN A 56 7.50 12.84 18.55
CA GLN A 56 6.87 14.16 18.44
C GLN A 56 7.53 15.07 17.41
N ALA A 57 8.84 14.96 17.20
CA ALA A 57 9.56 15.80 16.25
C ALA A 57 9.23 15.52 14.77
N GLN A 58 8.70 14.34 14.43
CA GLN A 58 8.32 14.01 13.04
C GLN A 58 6.81 14.19 12.75
N VAL A 59 5.98 14.37 13.77
CA VAL A 59 4.53 14.61 13.58
C VAL A 59 4.30 15.83 12.68
N GLY A 60 3.49 15.65 11.64
CA GLY A 60 3.14 16.70 10.68
C GLY A 60 4.20 16.97 9.61
N LYS A 61 5.37 16.32 9.65
CA LYS A 61 6.38 16.39 8.59
C LYS A 61 6.13 15.31 7.53
N PHE A 62 5.02 15.46 6.81
CA PHE A 62 4.54 14.47 5.84
C PHE A 62 5.63 14.04 4.83
N GLY A 63 5.91 12.74 4.79
CA GLY A 63 6.86 12.13 3.85
C GLY A 63 8.34 12.34 4.19
N SER A 64 8.64 12.92 5.36
CA SER A 64 10.00 12.93 5.90
C SER A 64 10.37 11.56 6.43
N ILE A 65 11.62 11.14 6.24
CA ILE A 65 12.18 9.89 6.76
C ILE A 65 13.52 10.24 7.43
N GLU A 66 13.70 9.83 8.67
CA GLU A 66 14.92 10.05 9.45
C GLU A 66 15.30 8.79 10.23
N THR A 67 16.46 8.21 9.95
CA THR A 67 17.02 7.13 10.79
C THR A 67 17.74 7.75 12.00
N LYS A 68 17.31 7.36 13.20
CA LYS A 68 17.87 7.87 14.47
C LYS A 68 18.36 6.73 15.35
N SER A 69 19.53 6.94 15.95
CA SER A 69 20.13 6.01 16.92
C SER A 69 19.85 6.46 18.35
N PHE A 70 19.30 5.56 19.15
CA PHE A 70 18.97 5.77 20.56
C PHE A 70 19.94 4.99 21.44
N TYR A 71 20.31 5.57 22.58
CA TYR A 71 21.13 4.87 23.57
C TYR A 71 20.25 4.00 24.45
N VAL A 72 20.66 2.76 24.65
CA VAL A 72 19.95 1.80 25.48
C VAL A 72 20.92 1.27 26.54
N PRO A 73 20.49 1.05 27.80
CA PRO A 73 21.34 0.45 28.82
C PRO A 73 21.96 -0.86 28.35
N SER A 74 23.21 -1.12 28.74
CA SER A 74 23.96 -2.28 28.25
C SER A 74 23.39 -3.64 28.65
N ALA A 75 22.50 -3.68 29.64
CA ALA A 75 21.80 -4.89 30.06
C ALA A 75 20.67 -5.27 29.10
N ILE A 76 20.10 -4.29 28.38
CA ILE A 76 19.00 -4.49 27.46
C ILE A 76 19.55 -4.98 26.12
N GLU A 77 19.06 -6.13 25.70
CA GLU A 77 19.41 -6.78 24.43
C GLU A 77 18.42 -6.44 23.33
N GLU A 78 17.19 -6.10 23.69
CA GLU A 78 16.10 -5.91 22.72
C GLU A 78 15.04 -4.94 23.25
N VAL A 79 14.47 -4.16 22.33
CA VAL A 79 13.41 -3.20 22.59
C VAL A 79 12.24 -3.53 21.68
N CYS A 80 11.11 -3.90 22.27
CA CYS A 80 9.89 -4.25 21.55
C CYS A 80 8.88 -3.11 21.61
N PHE A 81 8.18 -2.89 20.50
CA PHE A 81 7.15 -1.88 20.32
C PHE A 81 5.84 -2.55 19.93
N VAL A 82 4.74 -2.03 20.45
CA VAL A 82 3.38 -2.48 20.13
C VAL A 82 2.57 -1.24 19.76
N ASP A 83 1.78 -1.29 18.69
CA ASP A 83 0.82 -0.22 18.39
C ASP A 83 -0.52 -0.54 19.03
N MET A 84 -0.75 0.08 20.19
CA MET A 84 -1.95 -0.15 20.99
C MET A 84 -3.24 0.37 20.34
N ASN A 85 -3.16 1.16 19.25
CA ASN A 85 -4.34 1.55 18.49
C ASN A 85 -4.97 0.37 17.73
N PHE A 86 -4.15 -0.62 17.38
CA PHE A 86 -4.54 -1.85 16.68
C PHE A 86 -4.61 -3.05 17.64
N ARG A 87 -4.85 -2.78 18.94
CA ARG A 87 -4.96 -3.83 19.97
C ARG A 87 -5.97 -4.92 19.63
N TYR A 88 -7.11 -4.54 19.03
CA TYR A 88 -8.14 -5.50 18.63
C TYR A 88 -7.62 -6.44 17.54
N ASP A 89 -6.98 -5.87 16.51
CA ASP A 89 -6.41 -6.60 15.39
C ASP A 89 -5.26 -7.53 15.84
N LEU A 90 -4.37 -7.03 16.71
CA LEU A 90 -3.33 -7.83 17.37
C LEU A 90 -3.88 -9.05 18.12
N TRP A 91 -5.08 -8.95 18.70
CA TRP A 91 -5.72 -10.04 19.41
C TRP A 91 -6.46 -11.01 18.49
N ASP A 92 -7.21 -10.49 17.53
CA ASP A 92 -8.00 -11.29 16.58
C ASP A 92 -7.07 -12.09 15.65
N GLU A 93 -5.93 -11.51 15.30
CA GLU A 93 -4.90 -12.12 14.47
C GLU A 93 -3.78 -12.80 15.27
N ARG A 94 -4.04 -13.21 16.52
CA ARG A 94 -3.04 -13.92 17.36
C ARG A 94 -2.34 -15.06 16.64
N ASP A 95 -3.10 -15.82 15.85
CA ASP A 95 -2.57 -16.99 15.13
C ASP A 95 -1.64 -16.58 13.96
N LYS A 96 -1.74 -15.33 13.47
CA LYS A 96 -0.85 -14.73 12.46
C LYS A 96 0.40 -14.09 13.09
N ILE A 97 0.38 -13.75 14.38
CA ILE A 97 1.52 -13.12 15.08
C ILE A 97 2.01 -14.02 16.24
N PRO A 98 2.48 -15.26 15.97
CA PRO A 98 2.86 -16.19 17.03
C PRO A 98 4.04 -15.66 17.87
N GLU A 99 4.94 -14.87 17.28
CA GLU A 99 6.07 -14.26 17.99
C GLU A 99 5.61 -13.43 19.19
N LEU A 100 4.56 -12.61 19.05
CA LEU A 100 4.04 -11.76 20.12
C LEU A 100 3.50 -12.57 21.31
N PHE A 101 2.84 -13.71 21.06
CA PHE A 101 2.14 -14.46 22.10
C PHE A 101 2.89 -15.70 22.60
N GLU A 102 3.80 -16.26 21.81
CA GLU A 102 4.61 -17.43 22.18
C GLU A 102 6.01 -17.02 22.67
N GLU A 103 6.72 -16.18 21.92
CA GLU A 103 8.09 -15.75 22.25
C GLU A 103 8.07 -14.60 23.26
N TYR A 104 7.27 -13.57 22.99
CA TYR A 104 7.09 -12.41 23.87
C TYR A 104 5.80 -12.47 24.68
N GLY A 105 5.42 -13.64 25.17
CA GLY A 105 4.10 -13.86 25.80
C GLY A 105 3.72 -12.91 26.93
N ILE A 106 4.67 -12.24 27.60
CA ILE A 106 4.38 -11.17 28.56
C ILE A 106 3.77 -9.94 27.87
N VAL A 107 4.31 -9.57 26.70
CA VAL A 107 3.79 -8.49 25.84
C VAL A 107 2.42 -8.88 25.31
N GLY A 108 2.26 -10.09 24.75
CA GLY A 108 0.96 -10.60 24.32
C GLY A 108 -0.09 -10.60 25.44
N SER A 109 0.31 -10.96 26.67
CA SER A 109 -0.57 -10.90 27.85
C SER A 109 -0.94 -9.47 28.24
N ALA A 110 -0.02 -8.50 28.07
CA ALA A 110 -0.27 -7.08 28.30
C ALA A 110 -1.30 -6.54 27.30
N VAL A 111 -1.15 -6.90 26.02
CA VAL A 111 -2.12 -6.61 24.95
C VAL A 111 -3.48 -7.21 25.27
N GLU A 112 -3.55 -8.48 25.67
CA GLU A 112 -4.81 -9.12 26.07
C GLU A 112 -5.47 -8.40 27.25
N SER A 113 -4.68 -8.07 28.27
CA SER A 113 -5.15 -7.48 29.52
C SER A 113 -5.54 -6.01 29.41
N GLY A 114 -5.08 -5.31 28.36
CA GLY A 114 -5.36 -3.89 28.15
C GLY A 114 -4.50 -2.96 28.98
N VAL A 115 -3.27 -3.41 29.22
CA VAL A 115 -2.16 -2.60 29.72
C VAL A 115 -1.81 -1.58 28.63
N GLU A 116 -1.57 -0.32 28.99
CA GLU A 116 -1.38 0.77 28.01
C GLU A 116 0.08 0.86 27.53
N GLU A 117 1.00 0.23 28.26
CA GLU A 117 2.42 0.13 27.95
C GLU A 117 2.61 -0.46 26.54
N ASN A 118 3.43 0.24 25.76
CA ASN A 118 3.59 -0.02 24.33
C ASN A 118 5.05 -0.08 23.90
N VAL A 119 5.98 0.09 24.84
CA VAL A 119 7.41 -0.16 24.70
C VAL A 119 7.90 -1.07 25.83
N PHE A 120 8.60 -2.14 25.47
CA PHE A 120 9.05 -3.18 26.41
C PHE A 120 10.55 -3.42 26.24
N LEU A 121 11.29 -3.37 27.35
CA LEU A 121 12.75 -3.55 27.37
C LEU A 121 13.10 -4.96 27.87
N PHE A 122 13.81 -5.73 27.04
CA PHE A 122 14.20 -7.10 27.36
C PHE A 122 15.71 -7.22 27.57
N SER A 123 16.10 -7.91 28.64
CA SER A 123 17.44 -8.43 28.85
C SER A 123 17.47 -9.95 28.64
N LYS A 124 18.66 -10.57 28.81
CA LYS A 124 18.81 -12.03 28.91
C LYS A 124 17.94 -12.69 29.98
N SER A 125 17.54 -11.93 31.00
CA SER A 125 16.79 -12.43 32.15
C SER A 125 15.27 -12.33 31.94
N GLY A 126 14.82 -11.62 30.90
CA GLY A 126 13.41 -11.37 30.60
C GLY A 126 13.09 -9.88 30.50
N LEU A 127 11.81 -9.54 30.74
CA LEU A 127 11.33 -8.16 30.77
C LEU A 127 11.96 -7.42 31.96
N GLU A 128 12.64 -6.31 31.70
CA GLU A 128 13.23 -5.45 32.73
C GLU A 128 12.33 -4.26 33.08
N GLU A 129 11.78 -3.59 32.06
CA GLU A 129 10.93 -2.40 32.23
C GLU A 129 9.98 -2.23 31.03
N SER A 130 8.88 -1.53 31.22
CA SER A 130 7.96 -1.13 30.16
C SER A 130 7.40 0.26 30.41
N PHE A 131 7.14 1.02 29.35
CA PHE A 131 6.60 2.38 29.45
C PHE A 131 5.73 2.69 28.23
N VAL A 132 5.11 3.88 28.26
CA VAL A 132 4.20 4.36 27.22
C VAL A 132 4.91 5.46 26.42
N ILE A 133 4.88 5.35 25.09
CA ILE A 133 5.27 6.43 24.18
C ILE A 133 4.06 6.78 23.32
N GLU A 134 3.69 8.05 23.32
CA GLU A 134 2.59 8.54 22.48
C GLU A 134 3.07 8.96 21.08
N GLY A 135 2.12 9.03 20.15
CA GLY A 135 2.32 9.67 18.85
C GLY A 135 3.17 8.86 17.87
N PHE A 136 3.38 7.57 18.13
CA PHE A 136 3.90 6.64 17.14
C PHE A 136 2.82 5.68 16.65
N SER A 137 3.05 5.14 15.46
CA SER A 137 2.32 4.00 14.93
C SER A 137 3.32 3.02 14.31
N LEU A 138 2.95 1.74 14.26
CA LEU A 138 3.74 0.72 13.59
C LEU A 138 3.05 0.31 12.29
N PRO A 139 3.81 -0.06 11.25
CA PRO A 139 3.24 -0.82 10.16
C PRO A 139 2.67 -2.12 10.71
N CYS A 140 1.84 -2.79 9.91
CA CYS A 140 1.40 -4.13 10.23
C CYS A 140 2.62 -5.10 10.22
N PRO A 141 2.80 -6.00 11.21
CA PRO A 141 1.82 -6.55 12.16
C PRO A 141 1.61 -5.77 13.47
N TRP A 142 1.86 -4.45 13.48
CA TRP A 142 1.64 -3.55 14.62
C TRP A 142 2.44 -3.93 15.88
N PHE A 143 3.45 -4.77 15.69
CA PHE A 143 4.36 -5.27 16.69
C PHE A 143 5.72 -5.50 16.05
N GLY A 144 6.79 -5.16 16.77
CA GLY A 144 8.11 -5.64 16.41
C GLY A 144 9.18 -5.23 17.41
N CYS A 145 10.31 -5.92 17.32
CA CYS A 145 11.42 -5.79 18.24
C CYS A 145 12.70 -5.42 17.50
N VAL A 146 13.53 -4.58 18.14
CA VAL A 146 14.88 -4.24 17.66
C VAL A 146 15.92 -4.65 18.66
N LYS A 147 16.91 -5.38 18.14
CA LYS A 147 18.10 -5.79 18.88
C LYS A 147 19.04 -4.62 19.11
N SER A 148 19.49 -4.52 20.35
CA SER A 148 20.52 -3.58 20.78
C SER A 148 21.88 -4.00 20.20
N ASN A 149 22.49 -3.10 19.43
CA ASN A 149 23.85 -3.25 18.92
C ASN A 149 24.78 -2.29 19.65
N HIS A 150 25.61 -2.82 20.54
CA HIS A 150 26.55 -2.05 21.36
C HIS A 150 25.87 -0.95 22.23
N GLY A 151 24.72 -1.27 22.84
CA GLY A 151 23.98 -0.33 23.70
C GLY A 151 23.24 0.74 22.91
N ARG A 152 22.83 0.42 21.68
CA ARG A 152 22.08 1.30 20.81
C ARG A 152 21.05 0.55 20.01
N VAL A 153 19.95 1.21 19.71
CA VAL A 153 18.94 0.76 18.74
C VAL A 153 18.77 1.84 17.68
N GLU A 154 18.60 1.43 16.43
CA GLU A 154 18.35 2.33 15.30
C GLU A 154 16.90 2.18 14.87
N LEU A 155 16.20 3.31 14.76
CA LEU A 155 14.82 3.37 14.31
C LEU A 155 14.72 4.30 13.12
N GLU A 156 13.98 3.90 12.10
CA GLU A 156 13.51 4.80 11.05
C GLU A 156 12.25 5.51 11.54
N LEU A 157 12.24 6.84 11.44
CA LEU A 157 11.13 7.69 11.85
C LEU A 157 10.54 8.34 10.60
N LYS A 158 9.33 7.97 10.23
CA LYS A 158 8.62 8.54 9.09
C LYS A 158 7.50 9.47 9.55
N GLY A 159 7.59 10.73 9.14
CA GLY A 159 6.60 11.74 9.49
C GLY A 159 5.30 11.51 8.72
N VAL A 160 4.22 11.21 9.44
CA VAL A 160 2.85 11.15 8.94
C VAL A 160 2.07 12.34 9.52
N LYS A 161 0.82 12.54 9.09
CA LYS A 161 0.02 13.73 9.43
C LYS A 161 -0.12 13.91 10.95
N ASP A 162 -0.56 12.86 11.65
CA ASP A 162 -0.96 12.95 13.07
C ASP A 162 -0.08 12.08 13.99
N TYR A 163 0.85 11.31 13.43
CA TYR A 163 1.74 10.40 14.14
C TYR A 163 3.07 10.23 13.39
N THR A 164 4.00 9.54 14.02
CA THR A 164 5.27 9.10 13.43
C THR A 164 5.24 7.59 13.25
N GLU A 165 5.37 7.15 12.01
CA GLU A 165 5.49 5.72 11.71
C GLU A 165 6.92 5.28 12.06
N LEU A 166 7.05 4.23 12.86
CA LEU A 166 8.35 3.63 13.18
C LEU A 166 8.66 2.50 12.22
N GLY A 167 9.85 2.52 11.63
CA GLY A 167 10.41 1.44 10.85
C GLY A 167 11.68 0.90 11.49
N PHE A 168 12.05 -0.33 11.13
CA PHE A 168 13.26 -0.99 11.59
C PHE A 168 13.95 -1.65 10.39
N ASP A 169 15.28 -1.70 10.39
CA ASP A 169 16.06 -2.17 9.23
C ASP A 169 15.74 -3.62 8.79
N ASP A 170 15.21 -4.46 9.70
CA ASP A 170 14.88 -5.88 9.46
C ASP A 170 13.38 -6.13 9.25
N TRP A 171 12.56 -5.07 9.16
CA TRP A 171 11.10 -5.18 9.08
C TRP A 171 10.60 -5.82 7.76
N ASN A 172 11.45 -5.88 6.73
CA ASN A 172 11.06 -6.28 5.37
C ASN A 172 10.65 -7.74 5.18
N ASP A 173 10.82 -8.61 6.18
CA ASP A 173 10.51 -10.05 6.05
C ASP A 173 9.15 -10.45 6.67
N ASN A 174 8.46 -9.54 7.39
CA ASN A 174 7.22 -9.86 8.14
C ASN A 174 5.92 -9.19 7.62
N HIS A 175 5.95 -8.48 6.49
CA HIS A 175 4.72 -7.89 5.91
C HIS A 175 3.71 -8.94 5.40
N ALA A 176 4.13 -10.18 5.17
CA ALA A 176 3.25 -11.27 4.71
C ALA A 176 2.24 -11.77 5.77
N LEU A 177 2.17 -11.13 6.94
CA LEU A 177 1.24 -11.49 8.02
C LEU A 177 -0.07 -10.69 7.97
N CYS A 178 -0.10 -9.64 7.16
CA CYS A 178 -1.16 -8.66 7.13
C CYS A 178 -1.93 -8.78 5.83
N ASN A 179 -3.24 -8.62 5.90
CA ASN A 179 -4.03 -8.51 4.68
C ASN A 179 -3.74 -7.16 4.01
N GLU A 180 -3.48 -7.17 2.72
CA GLU A 180 -3.47 -5.97 1.90
C GLU A 180 -4.78 -5.90 1.11
N PRO A 181 -5.33 -4.70 0.86
CA PRO A 181 -6.55 -4.60 0.07
C PRO A 181 -6.31 -5.15 -1.34
N PRO A 182 -7.35 -5.75 -1.96
CA PRO A 182 -7.22 -6.29 -3.30
C PRO A 182 -6.98 -5.18 -4.32
N VAL A 183 -6.60 -5.54 -5.55
CA VAL A 183 -6.44 -4.61 -6.67
C VAL A 183 -7.51 -4.91 -7.72
N ALA A 184 -8.36 -3.92 -8.01
CA ALA A 184 -9.39 -4.00 -9.04
C ALA A 184 -8.81 -3.69 -10.43
N VAL A 185 -9.09 -4.54 -11.42
CA VAL A 185 -8.68 -4.28 -12.82
C VAL A 185 -9.82 -4.62 -13.77
N ILE A 186 -10.23 -3.64 -14.57
CA ILE A 186 -11.27 -3.82 -15.60
C ILE A 186 -10.65 -3.96 -16.99
N ARG A 187 -11.09 -4.97 -17.73
CA ARG A 187 -11.03 -5.00 -19.20
C ARG A 187 -12.43 -5.16 -19.77
N TYR A 188 -12.62 -4.76 -21.03
CA TYR A 188 -13.89 -4.96 -21.72
C TYR A 188 -13.66 -5.28 -23.20
N GLU A 189 -14.63 -5.96 -23.82
CA GLU A 189 -14.66 -6.25 -25.25
C GLU A 189 -16.11 -6.15 -25.78
N PRO A 190 -16.33 -5.70 -27.03
CA PRO A 190 -15.35 -5.13 -27.96
C PRO A 190 -14.99 -3.67 -27.66
N ASP A 191 -13.88 -3.17 -28.24
CA ASP A 191 -13.50 -1.75 -28.18
C ASP A 191 -14.51 -0.82 -28.88
N LEU A 192 -15.16 -1.33 -29.93
CA LEU A 192 -16.19 -0.61 -30.68
C LEU A 192 -17.57 -1.16 -30.33
N VAL A 193 -18.31 -0.39 -29.53
CA VAL A 193 -19.61 -0.81 -29.01
C VAL A 193 -20.74 -0.19 -29.81
N THR A 194 -21.59 -1.04 -30.39
CA THR A 194 -22.77 -0.62 -31.15
C THR A 194 -24.02 -0.60 -30.29
N LEU A 195 -24.80 0.47 -30.40
CA LEU A 195 -26.08 0.62 -29.70
C LEU A 195 -27.05 -0.53 -29.99
N ASN A 196 -27.81 -0.96 -28.98
CA ASN A 196 -28.89 -1.98 -29.03
C ASN A 196 -28.50 -3.42 -29.47
N THR A 197 -27.32 -3.62 -30.05
CA THR A 197 -26.92 -4.88 -30.70
C THR A 197 -25.53 -5.35 -30.28
N GLY A 198 -24.68 -4.46 -29.79
CA GLY A 198 -23.37 -4.80 -29.26
C GLY A 198 -23.49 -5.26 -27.81
N GLU A 199 -23.42 -6.57 -27.58
CA GLU A 199 -23.15 -7.07 -26.23
C GLU A 199 -21.71 -6.73 -25.86
N VAL A 200 -21.55 -6.07 -24.72
CA VAL A 200 -20.26 -5.76 -24.12
C VAL A 200 -20.00 -6.78 -23.02
N THR A 201 -18.84 -7.42 -23.08
CA THR A 201 -18.33 -8.29 -22.02
C THR A 201 -17.32 -7.53 -21.18
N LEU A 202 -17.47 -7.61 -19.86
CA LEU A 202 -16.62 -6.99 -18.85
C LEU A 202 -15.84 -8.09 -18.13
N TYR A 203 -14.54 -7.91 -17.99
CA TYR A 203 -13.64 -8.88 -17.37
C TYR A 203 -12.94 -8.25 -16.15
N GLY A 204 -13.11 -8.90 -15.00
CA GLY A 204 -12.37 -8.65 -13.75
C GLY A 204 -11.31 -9.72 -13.49
N ASP A 205 -10.96 -10.49 -14.52
CA ASP A 205 -10.05 -11.64 -14.47
C ASP A 205 -8.59 -11.27 -14.14
N ARG A 206 -8.28 -9.97 -14.16
CA ARG A 206 -6.98 -9.41 -13.79
C ARG A 206 -6.97 -8.73 -12.44
N SER A 207 -8.11 -8.68 -11.75
CA SER A 207 -8.12 -8.29 -10.35
C SER A 207 -7.39 -9.35 -9.51
N SER A 208 -6.68 -8.91 -8.48
CA SER A 208 -5.88 -9.81 -7.65
C SER A 208 -5.79 -9.31 -6.22
N ASP A 209 -5.82 -10.25 -5.29
CA ASP A 209 -5.43 -10.05 -3.91
C ASP A 209 -3.91 -10.24 -3.75
N PRO A 210 -3.16 -9.36 -3.07
CA PRO A 210 -1.72 -9.50 -2.88
C PRO A 210 -1.32 -10.81 -2.17
N GLU A 211 -2.14 -11.28 -1.22
CA GLU A 211 -1.97 -12.54 -0.49
C GLU A 211 -2.45 -13.75 -1.30
N GLY A 212 -3.14 -13.51 -2.42
CA GLY A 212 -3.70 -14.55 -3.29
C GLY A 212 -5.04 -15.10 -2.82
N GLY A 213 -5.74 -14.37 -1.94
CA GLY A 213 -7.09 -14.65 -1.48
C GLY A 213 -8.13 -14.68 -2.62
N GLU A 214 -9.25 -15.34 -2.36
CA GLU A 214 -10.38 -15.36 -3.29
C GLU A 214 -11.12 -14.02 -3.28
N LEU A 215 -11.45 -13.50 -4.46
CA LEU A 215 -12.15 -12.23 -4.62
C LEU A 215 -13.66 -12.40 -4.83
N ARG A 216 -14.43 -11.51 -4.22
CA ARG A 216 -15.85 -11.26 -4.54
C ARG A 216 -15.97 -10.04 -5.44
N TYR A 217 -16.91 -10.07 -6.38
CA TYR A 217 -17.07 -9.04 -7.41
C TYR A 217 -18.42 -8.35 -7.31
N LEU A 218 -18.48 -7.06 -7.64
CA LEU A 218 -19.71 -6.34 -7.94
C LEU A 218 -19.47 -5.35 -9.08
N TRP A 219 -20.26 -5.51 -10.14
CA TRP A 219 -20.27 -4.62 -11.29
C TRP A 219 -21.45 -3.65 -11.21
N GLU A 220 -21.19 -2.38 -11.50
CA GLU A 220 -22.21 -1.33 -11.51
C GLU A 220 -22.08 -0.42 -12.74
N ILE A 221 -23.22 -0.07 -13.36
CA ILE A 221 -23.28 0.99 -14.36
C ILE A 221 -23.60 2.31 -13.65
N VAL A 222 -22.57 3.12 -13.41
CA VAL A 222 -22.67 4.41 -12.73
C VAL A 222 -23.34 5.45 -13.62
N VAL A 223 -23.06 5.41 -14.92
CA VAL A 223 -23.64 6.30 -15.93
C VAL A 223 -23.90 5.52 -17.22
N PRO A 224 -25.05 5.67 -17.87
CA PRO A 224 -26.30 6.19 -17.29
C PRO A 224 -26.82 5.19 -16.25
N ALA A 225 -27.41 5.68 -15.16
CA ALA A 225 -28.15 4.82 -14.25
C ALA A 225 -29.27 4.12 -15.03
N GLY A 226 -29.16 2.81 -15.25
CA GLY A 226 -29.91 2.18 -16.35
C GLY A 226 -29.67 0.69 -16.53
N PRO A 227 -29.10 0.23 -17.66
CA PRO A 227 -29.20 -1.18 -18.07
C PRO A 227 -28.76 -2.15 -16.96
N THR A 228 -29.51 -3.25 -16.80
CA THR A 228 -29.11 -4.32 -15.87
C THR A 228 -27.93 -5.07 -16.46
N LEU A 229 -26.85 -5.19 -15.69
CA LEU A 229 -25.77 -6.11 -15.97
C LEU A 229 -26.27 -7.55 -15.78
N SER A 230 -25.79 -8.47 -16.61
CA SER A 230 -25.91 -9.91 -16.38
C SER A 230 -24.65 -10.40 -15.69
N ASN A 231 -24.78 -11.28 -14.69
CA ASN A 231 -23.68 -11.82 -13.89
C ASN A 231 -22.86 -10.72 -13.19
N ASP A 232 -23.56 -9.75 -12.61
CA ASP A 232 -22.98 -8.58 -11.94
C ASP A 232 -22.20 -8.91 -10.66
N GLN A 233 -22.23 -10.15 -10.18
CA GLN A 233 -21.45 -10.64 -9.04
C GLN A 233 -20.37 -11.66 -9.41
N GLU A 234 -20.15 -11.88 -10.71
CA GLU A 234 -19.17 -12.85 -11.22
C GLU A 234 -17.91 -12.14 -11.74
N VAL A 235 -16.84 -12.91 -11.97
CA VAL A 235 -15.58 -12.42 -12.58
C VAL A 235 -15.82 -11.79 -13.96
N VAL A 236 -16.85 -12.27 -14.68
CA VAL A 236 -17.22 -11.80 -16.01
C VAL A 236 -18.70 -11.41 -16.03
N ALA A 237 -18.97 -10.15 -16.39
CA ALA A 237 -20.32 -9.60 -16.54
C ALA A 237 -20.59 -9.19 -17.99
N THR A 238 -21.86 -9.07 -18.38
CA THR A 238 -22.23 -8.54 -19.70
C THR A 238 -23.34 -7.51 -19.63
N PHE A 239 -23.37 -6.57 -20.58
CA PHE A 239 -24.52 -5.69 -20.80
C PHE A 239 -24.69 -5.34 -22.27
N THR A 240 -25.86 -4.84 -22.64
CA THR A 240 -26.12 -4.25 -23.95
C THR A 240 -26.51 -2.78 -23.75
N PRO A 241 -25.79 -1.81 -24.34
CA PRO A 241 -26.11 -0.40 -24.17
C PRO A 241 -27.40 -0.05 -24.90
N LEU A 242 -28.27 0.68 -24.20
CA LEU A 242 -29.60 1.11 -24.69
C LEU A 242 -29.67 2.61 -24.94
N MET A 243 -28.58 3.34 -24.69
CA MET A 243 -28.47 4.78 -24.88
C MET A 243 -27.15 5.11 -25.59
N GLU A 244 -27.17 6.06 -26.52
CA GLU A 244 -25.97 6.56 -27.19
C GLU A 244 -25.26 7.59 -26.30
N VAL A 245 -24.70 7.09 -25.19
CA VAL A 245 -23.90 7.88 -24.23
C VAL A 245 -22.72 7.03 -23.77
N ASP A 246 -21.66 7.70 -23.31
CA ASP A 246 -20.55 7.01 -22.68
C ASP A 246 -21.02 6.31 -21.39
N HIS A 247 -20.78 5.01 -21.31
CA HIS A 247 -21.13 4.21 -20.14
C HIS A 247 -19.97 4.19 -19.15
N LYS A 248 -20.21 4.67 -17.93
CA LYS A 248 -19.24 4.55 -16.82
C LYS A 248 -19.54 3.28 -16.04
N ILE A 249 -18.61 2.34 -16.09
CA ILE A 249 -18.71 1.05 -15.42
C ILE A 249 -17.75 1.07 -14.24
N LYS A 250 -18.23 0.65 -13.07
CA LYS A 250 -17.42 0.45 -11.87
C LYS A 250 -17.37 -1.04 -11.54
N LEU A 251 -16.19 -1.52 -11.18
CA LEU A 251 -15.98 -2.81 -10.53
C LEU A 251 -15.54 -2.53 -9.10
N THR A 252 -16.20 -3.15 -8.13
CA THR A 252 -15.71 -3.26 -6.77
C THR A 252 -15.31 -4.71 -6.52
N VAL A 253 -14.11 -4.94 -6.02
CA VAL A 253 -13.65 -6.26 -5.58
C VAL A 253 -13.40 -6.25 -4.09
N TRP A 254 -13.80 -7.32 -3.39
CA TRP A 254 -13.49 -7.54 -1.99
C TRP A 254 -12.71 -8.81 -1.81
N ASP A 255 -11.82 -8.82 -0.83
CA ASP A 255 -11.16 -10.03 -0.35
C ASP A 255 -12.02 -10.78 0.70
N GLU A 256 -11.38 -11.75 1.37
CA GLU A 256 -11.97 -12.56 2.44
C GLU A 256 -12.10 -11.83 3.79
N PHE A 257 -11.44 -10.67 3.94
CA PHE A 257 -11.44 -9.81 5.14
C PHE A 257 -12.33 -8.57 4.98
N ASP A 258 -13.12 -8.50 3.90
CA ASP A 258 -14.01 -7.38 3.56
C ASP A 258 -13.26 -6.06 3.24
N GLU A 259 -11.94 -6.08 3.03
CA GLU A 259 -11.26 -4.95 2.39
C GLU A 259 -11.55 -4.95 0.89
N PHE A 260 -11.42 -3.78 0.26
CA PHE A 260 -11.88 -3.61 -1.12
C PHE A 260 -11.09 -2.57 -1.91
N ASP A 261 -11.14 -2.73 -3.22
CA ASP A 261 -10.70 -1.73 -4.19
C ASP A 261 -11.75 -1.55 -5.29
N GLU A 262 -11.72 -0.37 -5.92
CA GLU A 262 -12.66 0.00 -6.97
C GLU A 262 -11.93 0.49 -8.21
N GLU A 263 -12.34 -0.02 -9.38
CA GLU A 263 -11.86 0.47 -10.67
C GLU A 263 -13.02 1.00 -11.50
N VAL A 264 -12.77 2.05 -12.30
CA VAL A 264 -13.78 2.68 -13.16
C VAL A 264 -13.28 2.85 -14.58
N VAL A 265 -14.06 2.35 -15.55
CA VAL A 265 -13.80 2.54 -16.98
C VAL A 265 -14.94 3.30 -17.67
N VAL A 266 -14.61 4.01 -18.74
CA VAL A 266 -15.57 4.69 -19.61
C VAL A 266 -15.61 4.00 -20.97
N ILE A 267 -16.79 3.52 -21.35
CA ILE A 267 -17.03 2.77 -22.59
C ILE A 267 -17.83 3.66 -23.56
N PRO A 268 -17.23 4.12 -24.67
CA PRO A 268 -17.94 4.91 -25.68
C PRO A 268 -18.88 4.03 -26.50
N VAL A 269 -20.11 4.50 -26.73
CA VAL A 269 -21.13 3.78 -27.52
C VAL A 269 -21.48 4.58 -28.76
N SER A 270 -21.52 3.92 -29.92
CA SER A 270 -21.90 4.54 -31.20
C SER A 270 -23.16 3.91 -31.77
N ASP A 271 -24.08 4.72 -32.30
CA ASP A 271 -25.19 4.22 -33.12
C ASP A 271 -24.69 3.97 -34.55
N CYS A 272 -24.41 2.72 -34.90
CA CYS A 272 -24.00 2.35 -36.26
C CYS A 272 -25.20 2.20 -37.24
N ASP A 273 -26.42 2.62 -36.88
CA ASP A 273 -27.54 2.69 -37.83
C ASP A 273 -27.34 3.86 -38.82
N LEU A 274 -26.35 3.74 -39.71
CA LEU A 274 -26.40 4.40 -41.02
C LEU A 274 -27.54 3.75 -41.80
N ARG A 275 -28.79 4.09 -41.45
CA ARG A 275 -29.94 3.81 -42.31
C ARG A 275 -29.55 4.25 -43.70
N SER A 276 -29.55 3.30 -44.63
CA SER A 276 -29.34 3.55 -46.05
C SER A 276 -30.04 4.85 -46.43
N VAL A 277 -29.28 5.91 -46.66
CA VAL A 277 -29.82 7.13 -47.25
C VAL A 277 -30.24 6.67 -48.64
N ASN A 278 -31.52 6.36 -48.80
CA ASN A 278 -32.08 6.15 -50.13
C ASN A 278 -31.80 7.42 -50.90
N ALA A 279 -30.86 7.35 -51.84
CA ALA A 279 -30.58 8.40 -52.78
C ALA A 279 -31.93 8.83 -53.37
N PHE A 280 -32.31 10.08 -53.14
CA PHE A 280 -33.45 10.67 -53.82
C PHE A 280 -33.18 10.54 -55.32
N ASP A 281 -34.02 9.76 -56.01
CA ASP A 281 -34.09 9.69 -57.47
C ASP A 281 -34.29 11.10 -58.02
N THR A 282 -33.19 11.80 -58.29
CA THR A 282 -33.19 12.96 -59.17
C THR A 282 -32.66 12.49 -60.53
N PRO A 283 -33.39 12.70 -61.62
CA PRO A 283 -32.96 12.22 -62.92
C PRO A 283 -31.70 13.00 -63.35
N VAL A 284 -30.57 12.30 -63.35
CA VAL A 284 -29.30 12.78 -63.91
C VAL A 284 -29.50 13.08 -65.40
N THR A 285 -29.41 14.36 -65.75
CA THR A 285 -29.37 14.77 -67.16
C THR A 285 -27.95 14.56 -67.65
N THR A 286 -27.73 13.55 -68.49
CA THR A 286 -26.41 13.13 -68.95
C THR A 286 -25.81 14.15 -69.93
N TYR A 287 -24.76 14.85 -69.51
CA TYR A 287 -23.81 15.47 -70.43
C TYR A 287 -22.73 14.45 -70.78
N THR A 288 -22.58 14.16 -72.07
CA THR A 288 -21.51 13.31 -72.59
C THR A 288 -20.32 14.17 -73.01
N PRO A 289 -19.11 13.92 -72.51
CA PRO A 289 -17.91 14.21 -73.26
C PRO A 289 -17.41 12.94 -73.96
N SER A 290 -16.95 13.18 -75.18
CA SER A 290 -16.39 12.27 -76.17
C SER A 290 -15.23 11.39 -75.66
N VAL A 291 -15.39 10.07 -75.86
CA VAL A 291 -14.44 8.98 -76.24
C VAL A 291 -12.92 9.29 -76.11
N LEU A 292 -12.12 8.54 -75.33
CA LEU A 292 -11.44 7.25 -75.65
C LEU A 292 -10.50 6.85 -74.46
N PRO A 293 -9.93 5.63 -74.39
CA PRO A 293 -10.53 4.31 -74.24
C PRO A 293 -10.18 3.66 -72.87
N ILE A 294 -10.97 2.65 -72.52
CA ILE A 294 -10.83 1.81 -71.31
C ILE A 294 -9.57 0.94 -71.42
N THR A 295 -8.73 0.94 -70.38
CA THR A 295 -7.92 -0.24 -70.04
C THR A 295 -8.36 -0.76 -68.68
N ARG A 296 -8.73 -2.03 -68.66
CA ARG A 296 -9.37 -2.74 -67.56
C ARG A 296 -8.32 -3.39 -66.67
N LEU A 297 -8.69 -3.58 -65.41
CA LEU A 297 -8.17 -4.51 -64.39
C LEU A 297 -7.11 -3.95 -63.44
N SER A 298 -7.54 -3.61 -62.22
CA SER A 298 -7.40 -4.53 -61.08
C SER A 298 -8.17 -3.99 -59.87
N ASN A 299 -8.98 -4.84 -59.24
CA ASN A 299 -9.55 -4.57 -57.94
C ASN A 299 -8.41 -4.36 -56.92
N SER A 300 -8.30 -3.16 -56.35
CA SER A 300 -7.58 -2.94 -55.09
C SER A 300 -8.18 -1.72 -54.39
N ILE A 301 -9.07 -1.97 -53.44
CA ILE A 301 -9.58 -0.95 -52.52
C ILE A 301 -8.45 -0.71 -51.49
N THR A 302 -8.04 0.54 -51.33
CA THR A 302 -6.91 0.93 -50.45
C THR A 302 -7.44 1.60 -49.18
N PHE A 303 -6.94 1.16 -48.03
CA PHE A 303 -7.32 1.58 -46.68
C PHE A 303 -7.09 3.08 -46.42
N ILE A 304 -8.00 3.73 -45.66
CA ILE A 304 -7.89 5.13 -45.21
C ILE A 304 -7.56 5.13 -43.71
N GLU A 305 -6.36 5.56 -43.35
CA GLU A 305 -5.85 5.40 -41.97
C GLU A 305 -6.09 6.61 -41.03
N LYS A 306 -6.55 7.77 -41.51
CA LYS A 306 -6.99 8.89 -40.65
C LYS A 306 -7.53 10.07 -41.46
N VAL A 307 -8.73 10.54 -41.14
CA VAL A 307 -9.21 11.86 -41.56
C VAL A 307 -9.06 12.80 -40.36
N LYS A 308 -8.28 13.87 -40.51
CA LYS A 308 -8.15 14.92 -39.49
C LYS A 308 -8.83 16.19 -39.98
N ARG A 309 -9.87 16.63 -39.27
CA ARG A 309 -10.52 17.93 -39.51
C ARG A 309 -9.65 19.03 -38.95
N ILE A 310 -9.27 20.01 -39.77
CA ILE A 310 -8.64 21.26 -39.31
C ILE A 310 -9.70 22.37 -39.45
N GLU A 311 -9.86 23.19 -38.42
CA GLU A 311 -10.82 24.30 -38.42
C GLU A 311 -10.50 25.27 -39.56
N GLY A 312 -11.44 25.44 -40.49
CA GLY A 312 -11.30 26.29 -41.67
C GLY A 312 -11.46 25.56 -43.02
N GLY A 313 -12.56 24.81 -43.20
CA GLY A 313 -13.15 24.51 -44.52
C GLY A 313 -12.40 23.64 -45.54
N GLU A 314 -11.10 23.35 -45.39
CA GLU A 314 -10.32 22.63 -46.39
C GLU A 314 -9.98 21.19 -45.94
N MET A 315 -10.28 20.22 -46.80
CA MET A 315 -9.98 18.80 -46.60
C MET A 315 -8.70 18.42 -47.35
N TRP A 316 -7.78 17.78 -46.65
CA TRP A 316 -6.53 17.26 -47.22
C TRP A 316 -6.44 15.76 -46.97
N VAL A 317 -6.12 15.00 -48.01
CA VAL A 317 -5.93 13.53 -47.92
C VAL A 317 -4.45 13.24 -48.16
N ARG A 318 -3.87 12.36 -47.35
CA ARG A 318 -2.46 11.96 -47.46
C ARG A 318 -2.37 10.59 -48.10
N THR A 319 -1.72 10.51 -49.25
CA THR A 319 -1.41 9.25 -49.96
C THR A 319 0.08 9.18 -50.23
N GLU A 320 0.74 8.11 -49.79
CA GLU A 320 2.19 7.85 -50.02
C GLU A 320 3.13 9.05 -49.82
N GLY A 321 2.86 9.89 -48.80
CA GLY A 321 3.76 10.96 -48.39
C GLY A 321 3.58 12.31 -49.10
N GLU A 322 2.66 12.42 -50.07
CA GLU A 322 2.32 13.69 -50.72
C GLU A 322 0.95 14.20 -50.25
N LEU A 323 0.83 15.53 -50.10
CA LEU A 323 -0.41 16.21 -49.72
C LEU A 323 -1.13 16.66 -50.99
N VAL A 324 -2.34 16.16 -51.21
CA VAL A 324 -3.18 16.55 -52.36
C VAL A 324 -4.37 17.36 -51.86
N GLU A 325 -4.57 18.53 -52.47
CA GLU A 325 -5.68 19.44 -52.18
C GLU A 325 -6.97 18.90 -52.80
N VAL A 326 -8.02 18.78 -51.98
CA VAL A 326 -9.32 18.28 -52.45
C VAL A 326 -10.21 19.48 -52.80
N PRO A 327 -10.59 19.68 -54.07
CA PRO A 327 -11.40 20.83 -54.48
C PRO A 327 -12.80 20.78 -53.85
N ALA A 328 -13.28 21.94 -53.37
CA ALA A 328 -14.47 22.09 -52.54
C ALA A 328 -15.82 21.74 -53.19
N GLU A 329 -15.85 21.48 -54.50
CA GLU A 329 -17.09 21.30 -55.29
C GLU A 329 -17.30 19.89 -55.84
N ALA A 330 -16.53 18.90 -55.38
CA ALA A 330 -16.73 17.51 -55.78
C ALA A 330 -17.43 16.72 -54.68
N GLU A 331 -18.59 16.15 -55.02
CA GLU A 331 -19.21 15.09 -54.23
C GLU A 331 -18.42 13.80 -54.44
N TYR A 332 -17.97 13.19 -53.35
CA TYR A 332 -17.29 11.90 -53.36
C TYR A 332 -18.15 10.89 -52.60
N ASP A 333 -18.37 9.71 -53.19
CA ASP A 333 -18.89 8.55 -52.48
C ASP A 333 -17.74 7.90 -51.69
N VAL A 334 -17.76 8.01 -50.36
CA VAL A 334 -16.83 7.30 -49.48
C VAL A 334 -17.42 5.93 -49.19
N VAL A 335 -16.88 4.90 -49.86
CA VAL A 335 -17.24 3.50 -49.60
C VAL A 335 -16.24 2.92 -48.60
N LEU A 336 -16.68 2.68 -47.36
CA LEU A 336 -15.93 1.92 -46.36
C LEU A 336 -16.27 0.43 -46.52
N THR A 337 -15.30 -0.38 -46.93
CA THR A 337 -15.44 -1.85 -46.91
C THR A 337 -14.55 -2.41 -45.79
N THR A 338 -15.13 -3.05 -44.79
CA THR A 338 -14.39 -3.82 -43.77
C THR A 338 -14.17 -5.24 -44.31
N ASP A 339 -12.93 -5.60 -44.61
CA ASP A 339 -12.59 -7.02 -44.85
C ASP A 339 -12.12 -7.64 -43.53
N LEU A 340 -12.74 -8.76 -43.19
CA LEU A 340 -12.35 -9.65 -42.10
C LEU A 340 -11.07 -10.40 -42.53
N SER A 341 -10.01 -10.30 -41.72
CA SER A 341 -8.90 -11.27 -41.75
C SER A 341 -8.51 -11.67 -40.33
#